data_AF-A0A1V5UTZ0-F1
#
_entry.id   AF-A0A1V5UTZ0-F1
#
_cell.length_a   1.000
_cell.length_b   1.000
_cell.length_c   1.000
_cell.angle_alpha   90.00
_cell.angle_beta   90.00
_cell.angle_gamma   90.00
#
_symmetry.space_group_name_H-M   'P 1'
#
loop_
_entity.id
_entity.type
_entity.pdbx_description
1 polymer ?
#
loop_
_entity_poly.entity_id
_entity_poly.type
_entity_poly.pdbx_seq_one_letter_code
_entity_poly.pdbx_strand_id
1 'polypeptide(L)'
;MALTQTDITKLTKILITKEDLRKALAPYATKQDLRKALAPYATKQDLRKALAPYATKEDLEKYLTVDEFRQFKDDVLTGLDKVMGELKKIREEQIFMHNKVYQDHEKRITRLEQTQSLA
;
A
#
# COMPACT_ATOMS: atom_id res chain seq x y z
N MET A 1 -35.92 -34.21 73.32
CA MET A 1 -36.66 -33.13 72.63
C MET A 1 -37.17 -33.70 71.31
N ALA A 2 -38.47 -33.86 71.16
CA ALA A 2 -39.08 -34.26 69.90
C ALA A 2 -39.29 -33.02 69.04
N LEU A 3 -38.91 -33.08 67.77
CA LEU A 3 -39.26 -32.06 66.77
C LEU A 3 -40.78 -32.01 66.65
N THR A 4 -41.36 -30.83 66.84
CA THR A 4 -42.81 -30.63 66.71
C THR A 4 -43.19 -30.39 65.25
N GLN A 5 -44.44 -30.64 64.88
CA GLN A 5 -44.96 -30.35 63.53
C GLN A 5 -44.71 -28.89 63.13
N THR A 6 -44.77 -27.98 64.11
CA THR A 6 -44.43 -26.56 64.00
C THR A 6 -43.00 -26.33 63.52
N ASP A 7 -42.03 -27.11 64.01
CA ASP A 7 -40.62 -26.99 63.64
C ASP A 7 -40.39 -27.46 62.19
N ILE A 8 -41.11 -28.49 61.75
CA ILE A 8 -41.09 -28.98 60.36
C ILE A 8 -41.67 -27.92 59.39
N THR A 9 -42.75 -27.23 59.76
CA THR A 9 -43.30 -26.11 58.96
C THR A 9 -42.38 -24.90 58.88
N LYS A 10 -41.61 -24.61 59.93
CA LYS A 10 -40.62 -23.52 59.89
C LYS A 10 -39.45 -23.87 58.98
N LEU A 11 -38.95 -25.10 59.07
CA LEU A 11 -37.86 -25.59 58.21
C LEU A 11 -38.25 -25.58 56.73
N THR A 12 -39.47 -26.01 56.39
CA THR A 12 -39.97 -25.97 55.00
C THR A 12 -40.15 -24.57 54.44
N LYS A 13 -40.37 -23.56 55.29
CA LYS A 13 -40.42 -22.14 54.89
C LYS A 13 -39.03 -21.53 54.64
N ILE A 14 -38.00 -22.07 55.29
CA ILE A 14 -36.60 -21.64 55.16
C ILE A 14 -35.91 -22.37 53.99
N LEU A 15 -36.34 -23.60 53.72
CA LEU A 15 -35.84 -24.40 52.61
C LEU A 15 -36.30 -23.78 51.28
N ILE A 16 -35.34 -23.21 50.56
CA ILE A 16 -35.52 -22.73 49.18
C ILE A 16 -35.98 -23.92 48.33
N THR A 17 -37.14 -23.77 47.68
CA THR A 17 -37.67 -24.82 46.81
C THR A 17 -37.07 -24.73 45.40
N LYS A 18 -37.18 -25.82 44.65
CA LYS A 18 -36.78 -25.86 43.24
C LYS A 18 -37.49 -24.78 42.40
N GLU A 19 -38.70 -24.42 42.79
CA GLU A 19 -39.53 -23.42 42.12
C GLU A 19 -39.07 -21.99 42.45
N ASP A 20 -38.58 -21.76 43.67
CA ASP A 20 -37.96 -20.49 44.05
C ASP A 20 -36.64 -20.26 43.30
N LEU A 21 -35.82 -21.32 43.15
CA LEU A 21 -34.62 -21.28 42.30
C LEU A 21 -34.98 -20.99 40.83
N ARG A 22 -36.07 -21.58 40.33
CA ARG A 22 -36.52 -21.39 38.94
C ARG A 22 -37.00 -19.97 38.69
N LYS A 23 -37.71 -19.35 39.65
CA LYS A 23 -38.09 -17.94 39.60
C LYS A 23 -36.90 -17.01 39.70
N ALA A 24 -35.94 -17.31 40.57
CA ALA A 24 -34.70 -16.55 40.70
C ALA A 24 -33.83 -16.61 39.43
N LEU A 25 -33.84 -17.74 38.71
CA LEU A 25 -33.10 -17.93 37.45
C LEU A 25 -33.84 -17.43 36.21
N ALA A 26 -35.16 -17.22 36.27
CA ALA A 26 -35.98 -16.74 35.15
C ALA A 26 -35.50 -15.42 34.49
N PRO A 27 -35.00 -14.40 35.22
CA PRO A 27 -34.49 -13.17 34.60
C PRO A 27 -33.11 -13.33 33.95
N TYR A 28 -32.40 -14.44 34.18
CA TYR A 28 -31.07 -14.64 33.60
C TYR A 28 -31.19 -15.14 32.16
N ALA A 29 -30.51 -14.45 31.25
CA ALA A 29 -30.44 -14.84 29.85
C ALA A 29 -29.80 -16.23 29.72
N THR A 30 -30.45 -17.11 28.97
CA THR A 30 -29.90 -18.44 28.69
C THR A 30 -28.88 -18.36 27.55
N LYS A 31 -28.07 -19.41 27.41
CA LYS A 31 -27.19 -19.56 26.24
C LYS A 31 -27.96 -19.50 24.92
N GLN A 32 -29.24 -19.89 24.92
CA GLN A 32 -30.08 -19.86 23.73
C GLN A 32 -30.52 -18.43 23.40
N ASP A 33 -30.82 -17.61 24.42
CA ASP A 33 -31.16 -16.19 24.25
C ASP A 33 -29.96 -15.41 23.70
N LEU A 34 -28.76 -15.68 24.24
CA LEU A 34 -27.51 -15.09 23.72
C LEU A 34 -27.24 -15.51 22.27
N ARG A 35 -27.50 -16.78 21.91
CA ARG A 35 -27.36 -17.24 20.51
C ARG A 35 -28.33 -16.54 19.57
N LYS A 36 -29.59 -16.33 19.98
CA LYS A 36 -30.59 -15.61 19.18
C LYS A 36 -30.23 -14.13 19.03
N ALA A 37 -29.77 -13.50 20.11
CA ALA A 37 -29.34 -12.10 20.10
C ALA A 37 -28.09 -11.88 19.23
N LEU A 38 -27.18 -12.86 19.17
CA LEU A 38 -25.95 -12.80 18.36
C LEU A 38 -26.12 -13.30 16.92
N ALA A 39 -27.20 -14.02 16.60
CA ALA A 39 -27.48 -14.54 15.26
C ALA A 39 -27.43 -13.50 14.11
N PRO A 40 -27.89 -12.25 14.27
CA PRO A 40 -27.79 -11.25 13.21
C PRO A 40 -26.38 -10.64 13.04
N TYR A 41 -25.46 -10.87 13.98
CA TYR A 41 -24.11 -10.31 13.91
C TYR A 41 -23.19 -11.22 13.09
N ALA A 42 -22.43 -10.61 12.18
CA ALA A 42 -21.42 -11.31 11.41
C ALA A 42 -20.36 -11.91 12.34
N THR A 43 -20.00 -13.18 12.12
CA THR A 43 -18.91 -13.80 12.87
C THR A 43 -17.56 -13.31 12.36
N LYS A 44 -16.50 -13.53 13.14
CA LYS A 44 -15.13 -13.30 12.69
C LYS A 44 -14.81 -14.06 11.39
N GLN A 45 -15.43 -15.21 11.17
CA GLN A 45 -15.24 -16.00 9.95
C GLN A 45 -15.94 -15.36 8.75
N ASP A 46 -17.13 -14.80 8.94
CA ASP A 46 -17.87 -14.09 7.89
C ASP A 46 -17.11 -12.84 7.46
N LEU A 47 -16.58 -12.08 8.42
CA LEU A 47 -15.74 -10.90 8.14
C LEU A 47 -14.45 -11.28 7.40
N ARG A 48 -13.80 -12.39 7.77
CA ARG A 48 -12.61 -12.88 7.05
C ARG A 48 -12.93 -13.26 5.60
N LYS A 49 -14.05 -13.94 5.34
CA LYS A 49 -14.47 -14.29 3.98
C LYS A 49 -14.81 -13.05 3.16
N ALA A 50 -15.52 -12.08 3.77
CA ALA A 50 -15.87 -10.83 3.12
C ALA A 50 -14.63 -9.97 2.78
N LEU A 51 -13.59 -10.02 3.62
CA LEU A 51 -12.34 -9.25 3.42
C LEU A 51 -11.30 -9.97 2.57
N ALA A 52 -11.42 -11.29 2.36
CA ALA A 52 -10.48 -12.08 1.55
C ALA A 52 -10.17 -11.54 0.14
N PRO A 53 -11.11 -10.97 -0.62
CA PRO A 53 -10.80 -10.43 -1.95
C PRO A 53 -10.17 -9.03 -1.93
N TYR A 54 -10.10 -8.36 -0.78
CA TYR A 54 -9.55 -7.01 -0.69
C TYR A 54 -8.04 -7.07 -0.45
N ALA A 55 -7.30 -6.25 -1.19
CA ALA A 55 -5.88 -6.06 -0.97
C ALA A 55 -5.62 -5.50 0.43
N THR A 56 -4.60 -6.01 1.10
CA THR A 56 -4.16 -5.51 2.41
C THR A 56 -3.27 -4.28 2.24
N LYS A 57 -3.00 -3.56 3.33
CA LYS A 57 -2.03 -2.45 3.32
C LYS A 57 -0.64 -2.93 2.89
N GLU A 58 -0.24 -4.13 3.31
CA GLU A 58 1.04 -4.77 2.95
C GLU A 58 1.12 -5.09 1.45
N ASP A 59 -0.01 -5.42 0.81
CA ASP A 59 -0.05 -5.61 -0.64
C ASP A 59 0.15 -4.29 -1.40
N LEU A 60 -0.36 -3.18 -0.85
CA LEU A 60 -0.25 -1.85 -1.43
C LEU A 60 1.14 -1.22 -1.26
N GLU A 61 1.88 -1.57 -0.21
CA GLU A 61 3.25 -1.07 0.04
C GLU A 61 4.27 -1.53 -1.01
N LYS A 62 3.98 -2.60 -1.76
CA LYS A 62 4.84 -3.08 -2.85
C LYS A 62 4.76 -2.20 -4.10
N TYR A 63 3.76 -1.32 -4.18
CA TYR A 63 3.58 -0.45 -5.33
C TYR A 63 4.34 0.85 -5.15
N LEU A 64 4.96 1.29 -6.24
CA LEU A 64 5.59 2.59 -6.32
C LEU A 64 4.55 3.69 -6.03
N THR A 65 4.91 4.62 -5.16
CA THR A 65 4.06 5.77 -4.87
C THR A 65 4.02 6.73 -6.07
N VAL A 66 2.96 7.53 -6.14
CA VAL A 66 2.83 8.56 -7.18
C VAL A 66 3.98 9.57 -7.10
N ASP A 67 4.48 9.86 -5.90
CA ASP A 67 5.56 10.82 -5.69
C ASP A 67 6.91 10.26 -6.15
N GLU A 68 7.22 8.98 -5.86
CA GLU A 68 8.40 8.31 -6.40
C GLU A 68 8.37 8.25 -7.93
N PHE A 69 7.20 7.97 -8.52
CA PHE A 69 7.06 8.00 -9.98
C PHE A 69 7.29 9.39 -10.57
N ARG A 70 6.80 10.44 -9.90
CA ARG A 70 7.01 11.83 -10.33
C ARG A 70 8.48 12.22 -10.26
N GLN A 71 9.16 11.89 -9.17
CA GLN A 71 10.60 12.14 -9.02
C GLN A 71 11.39 11.45 -10.12
N PHE A 72 11.13 10.15 -10.35
CA PHE A 72 11.76 9.41 -11.43
C PHE A 72 11.54 10.07 -12.80
N LYS A 73 10.30 10.49 -13.09
CA LYS A 73 9.99 11.19 -14.34
C LYS A 73 10.78 12.50 -14.47
N ASP A 74 10.85 13.30 -13.42
CA ASP A 74 11.55 14.59 -13.43
C ASP A 74 13.06 14.40 -13.61
N ASP A 75 13.64 13.37 -12.96
CA ASP A 75 15.05 13.00 -13.14
C ASP A 75 15.36 12.58 -14.58
N VAL A 76 14.49 11.77 -15.18
CA VAL A 76 14.62 11.34 -16.59
C VAL A 76 14.53 12.54 -17.53
N LEU A 77 13.54 13.41 -17.36
CA LEU A 77 13.39 14.60 -18.21
C LEU A 77 14.58 15.54 -18.08
N THR A 78 15.03 15.79 -16.85
CA THR A 78 16.23 16.62 -16.59
C THR A 78 17.48 16.01 -17.21
N GLY A 79 17.63 14.68 -17.13
CA GLY A 79 18.72 13.97 -17.78
C GLY A 79 18.70 14.11 -19.30
N LEU A 80 17.52 13.96 -19.91
CA LEU A 80 17.33 14.11 -21.35
C LEU A 80 17.65 15.53 -21.83
N ASP A 81 17.22 16.55 -21.09
CA ASP A 81 17.53 17.95 -21.41
C ASP A 81 19.03 18.22 -21.40
N LYS A 82 19.76 17.68 -20.40
CA LYS A 82 21.22 17.79 -20.33
C LYS A 82 21.90 17.13 -21.53
N VAL A 83 21.53 15.89 -21.84
CA VAL A 83 22.08 15.15 -23.00
C VAL A 83 21.81 15.91 -24.31
N MET A 84 20.60 16.45 -24.47
CA MET A 84 20.25 17.23 -25.65
C MET A 84 21.08 18.52 -25.75
N GLY A 85 21.33 19.18 -24.62
CA GLY A 85 22.20 20.35 -24.54
C GLY A 85 23.64 20.05 -24.95
N GLU A 86 24.22 18.94 -24.47
CA GLU A 86 25.57 18.51 -24.86
C GLU A 86 25.66 18.13 -26.34
N LEU A 87 24.69 17.35 -26.85
CA LEU A 87 24.63 17.00 -28.27
C LEU A 87 24.52 18.22 -29.18
N LYS A 88 23.77 19.24 -28.75
CA LYS A 88 23.67 20.50 -29.48
C LYS A 88 25.01 21.22 -29.54
N LYS A 89 25.73 21.32 -28.42
CA LYS A 89 27.08 21.92 -28.39
C LYS A 89 28.05 21.18 -29.28
N ILE A 90 28.09 19.84 -29.20
CA ILE A 90 28.95 19.00 -30.05
C ILE A 90 28.64 19.24 -31.53
N ARG A 91 27.36 19.31 -31.90
CA ARG A 91 26.95 19.59 -33.28
C ARG A 91 27.42 20.97 -33.74
N GLU A 92 27.28 21.99 -32.91
CA GLU A 92 27.73 23.36 -33.22
C GLU A 92 29.26 23.41 -33.42
N GLU A 93 30.03 22.76 -32.53
CA GLU A 93 31.48 22.63 -32.64
C GLU A 93 31.91 21.89 -33.91
N GLN A 94 31.25 20.78 -34.26
CA GLN A 94 31.53 20.04 -35.49
C GLN A 94 31.27 20.87 -36.74
N ILE A 95 30.15 21.60 -36.79
CA ILE A 95 29.82 22.50 -37.92
C ILE A 95 30.89 23.59 -38.06
N PHE A 96 31.31 24.19 -36.94
CA PHE A 96 32.33 25.22 -36.94
C PHE A 96 33.67 24.70 -37.48
N MET A 97 34.11 23.54 -36.98
CA MET A 97 35.35 22.88 -37.45
C MET A 97 35.28 22.56 -38.94
N HIS A 98 34.16 21.97 -39.40
CA HIS A 98 33.94 21.64 -40.82
C HIS A 98 34.02 22.86 -41.73
N ASN A 99 33.27 23.92 -41.41
CA ASN A 99 33.14 25.07 -42.29
C ASN A 99 34.38 25.97 -42.31
N LYS A 100 35.03 26.17 -41.16
CA LYS A 100 36.11 27.16 -41.06
C LYS A 100 37.49 26.53 -41.19
N VAL A 101 37.72 25.41 -40.51
CA VAL A 101 39.06 24.83 -40.39
C VAL A 101 39.34 23.90 -41.56
N TYR A 102 38.46 22.93 -41.82
CA TYR A 102 38.68 21.97 -42.91
C TYR A 102 38.63 22.62 -44.29
N GLN A 103 37.67 23.52 -44.55
CA GLN A 103 37.62 24.22 -45.85
C GLN A 103 38.82 25.14 -46.08
N ASP A 104 39.36 25.77 -45.03
CA ASP A 104 40.55 26.62 -45.17
C ASP A 104 41.82 25.78 -45.34
N HIS A 105 41.93 24.68 -44.59
CA HIS A 105 43.00 23.71 -44.76
C HIS A 105 43.01 23.13 -46.17
N GLU A 106 41.86 22.76 -46.72
CA GLU A 106 41.74 22.26 -48.09
C GLU A 106 42.29 23.27 -49.10
N LYS A 107 41.84 24.53 -49.01
CA LYS A 107 42.34 25.62 -49.89
C LYS A 107 43.85 25.83 -49.77
N ARG A 108 44.40 25.75 -48.56
CA ARG A 108 45.84 25.89 -48.32
C ARG A 108 46.62 24.71 -48.88
N ILE A 109 46.12 23.49 -48.72
CA ILE A 109 46.71 22.27 -49.27
C ILE A 109 46.76 22.36 -50.80
N THR A 110 45.64 22.69 -51.45
CA THR A 110 45.60 22.83 -52.92
C THR A 110 46.62 23.85 -53.43
N ARG A 111 46.78 25.00 -52.74
CA ARG A 111 47.80 26.00 -53.12
C ARG A 111 49.23 25.46 -52.98
N LEU A 112 49.51 24.70 -51.92
CA LEU A 112 50.83 24.10 -51.71
C LEU A 112 51.14 23.06 -52.78
N GLU A 113 50.19 22.20 -53.13
CA GLU A 113 50.34 21.19 -54.20
C GLU A 113 50.57 21.85 -55.56
N GLN A 114 49.85 22.92 -55.87
CA GLN A 114 50.06 23.70 -57.10
C GLN A 114 51.45 24.35 -57.14
N THR A 115 51.94 24.86 -56.01
CA THR A 115 53.25 25.50 -55.95
C THR A 115 54.39 24.49 -56.09
N GLN A 116 54.24 23.29 -55.51
CA GLN A 116 55.23 22.22 -55.63
C GLN A 116 55.27 21.56 -57.00
N SER A 117 54.15 21.49 -57.71
CA SER A 117 54.10 20.93 -59.07
C SER A 117 54.67 21.86 -60.16
N LEU A 118 54.88 23.14 -59.84
CA LEU A 118 55.49 24.15 -60.73
C LEU A 118 56.98 24.39 -60.47
N ALA A 119 57.57 23.74 -59.47
CA ALA A 119 58.99 23.81 -59.11
C ALA A 119 59.74 22.55 -59.56
#